data_AF-E0UNW2-F1
#
_entry.id   AF-E0UNW2-F1
#
_cell.length_a   1.000
_cell.length_b   1.000
_cell.length_c   1.000
_cell.angle_alpha   90.00
_cell.angle_beta   90.00
_cell.angle_gamma   90.00
#
_symmetry.space_group_name_H-M   'P 1'
#
loop_
_entity.id
_entity.type
_entity.pdbx_description
1 polymer ?
#
loop_
_entity_poly.entity_id
_entity_poly.type
_entity_poly.pdbx_seq_one_letter_code
_entity_poly.pdbx_strand_id
1 'polypeptide(L)' 'MNNKCFHPDDLFTQQQQTRLVELMGHFQESLATGNPLSPISKQELENLVEAELKAAISRSAKILSSL' A
#
# COMPACT_ATOMS: atom_id res chain seq x y z
N MET A 1 -15.89 -1.69 15.74
CA MET A 1 -15.66 -1.79 14.27
C MET A 1 -14.24 -2.30 14.11
N ASN A 2 -14.09 -3.56 13.68
CA ASN A 2 -12.78 -4.22 13.59
C ASN A 2 -12.09 -3.73 12.32
N ASN A 3 -11.25 -2.69 12.43
CA ASN A 3 -10.28 -2.36 11.40
C ASN A 3 -9.33 -3.55 11.29
N LYS A 4 -9.47 -4.35 10.22
CA LYS A 4 -8.45 -5.34 9.84
C LYS A 4 -7.12 -4.60 9.75
N CYS A 5 -6.22 -4.85 10.71
CA CYS A 5 -4.87 -4.31 10.68
C CYS A 5 -4.22 -4.81 9.39
N PHE A 6 -4.09 -3.91 8.42
CA PHE A 6 -3.17 -4.03 7.31
C PHE A 6 -1.79 -4.19 7.97
N HIS A 7 -1.24 -5.41 7.96
CA HIS A 7 0.13 -5.70 8.37
C HIS A 7 0.91 -5.83 7.06
N PRO A 8 1.56 -4.77 6.61
CA PRO A 8 2.45 -4.85 5.47
C PRO A 8 3.64 -5.72 5.87
N ASP A 9 4.09 -6.55 4.94
CA ASP A 9 5.17 -7.52 5.14
C ASP A 9 6.48 -6.87 5.62
N ASP A 10 7.38 -7.69 6.17
CA ASP A 10 8.77 -7.34 6.53
C ASP A 10 9.62 -6.79 5.35
N LEU A 11 9.07 -6.79 4.13
CA LEU A 11 9.67 -6.18 2.93
C LEU A 11 9.26 -4.71 2.73
N PHE A 12 8.23 -4.26 3.43
CA PHE A 12 7.84 -2.86 3.51
C PHE A 12 8.39 -2.30 4.81
N THR A 13 9.40 -1.43 4.72
CA THR A 13 9.94 -0.77 5.90
C THR A 13 8.81 -0.05 6.65
N GLN A 14 8.86 0.04 7.98
CA GLN A 14 7.81 0.74 8.74
C GLN A 14 7.54 2.16 8.23
N GLN A 15 8.55 2.82 7.68
CA GLN A 15 8.39 4.11 7.02
C GLN A 15 7.49 4.04 5.78
N GLN A 16 7.70 3.07 4.90
CA GLN A 16 6.84 2.85 3.72
C GLN A 16 5.42 2.47 4.13
N GLN A 17 5.27 1.67 5.18
CA GLN A 17 3.96 1.30 5.74
C GLN A 17 3.18 2.52 6.20
N THR A 18 3.83 3.35 7.02
CA THR A 18 3.26 4.59 7.54
C THR A 18 2.86 5.50 6.38
N ARG A 19 3.75 5.65 5.39
CA ARG A 19 3.51 6.49 4.24
C ARG A 19 2.34 6.02 3.38
N LEU A 20 2.21 4.71 3.18
CA LEU A 20 1.09 4.13 2.44
C LEU A 20 -0.24 4.37 3.17
N VAL A 21 -0.28 4.22 4.50
CA VAL A 21 -1.48 4.51 5.30
C VAL A 21 -1.88 5.97 5.17
N GLU A 22 -0.94 6.91 5.28
CA GLU A 22 -1.19 8.34 5.08
C GLU A 22 -1.80 8.60 3.69
N LEU A 23 -1.13 8.17 2.62
CA LEU A 23 -1.56 8.42 1.25
C LEU A 23 -2.91 7.77 0.93
N MET A 24 -3.19 6.59 1.48
CA MET A 24 -4.51 5.95 1.37
C MET A 24 -5.60 6.74 2.10
N GLY A 25 -5.28 7.37 3.24
CA GLY A 25 -6.18 8.29 3.93
C GLY A 25 -6.50 9.52 3.08
N HIS A 26 -5.47 10.16 2.51
CA HIS A 26 -5.66 11.28 1.57
C HIS A 26 -6.45 10.86 0.33
N PHE A 27 -6.26 9.63 -0.16
CA PHE A 27 -7.03 9.10 -1.28
C PHE A 27 -8.50 8.92 -0.93
N GLN A 28 -8.82 8.37 0.23
CA GLN A 28 -10.21 8.24 0.67
C GLN A 28 -10.88 9.61 0.84
N GLU A 29 -10.18 10.59 1.41
CA GLU A 29 -10.66 11.96 1.52
C GLU A 29 -10.86 12.62 0.14
N SER A 30 -9.95 12.37 -0.81
CA SER A 30 -10.06 12.85 -2.20
C SER A 30 -11.32 12.32 -2.88
N LEU A 31 -11.66 11.05 -2.65
CA LEU A 31 -12.88 10.42 -3.17
C LEU A 31 -14.13 10.99 -2.51
N ALA A 32 -14.09 11.21 -1.18
CA ALA A 32 -15.22 11.73 -0.42
C ALA A 32 -15.55 13.19 -0.78
N THR A 33 -14.54 14.00 -1.07
CA THR A 33 -14.69 15.43 -1.36
C THR A 33 -14.75 15.76 -2.85
N GLY A 34 -14.40 14.81 -3.71
CA GLY A 34 -14.24 15.03 -5.15
C GLY A 34 -13.00 15.83 -5.53
N ASN A 35 -12.14 16.15 -4.56
CA ASN A 35 -10.88 16.88 -4.80
C ASN A 35 -9.75 15.88 -5.04
N PRO A 36 -9.21 15.77 -6.27
CA PRO A 36 -8.20 14.77 -6.58
C PRO A 36 -6.90 14.99 -5.80
N LEU A 37 -6.21 13.90 -5.47
CA LEU A 37 -4.83 13.95 -4.98
C LEU A 37 -3.92 14.71 -5.93
N SER A 38 -2.89 15.33 -5.36
CA SER A 38 -1.82 15.93 -6.16
C SER A 38 -1.16 14.86 -7.06
N PRO A 39 -0.66 15.23 -8.26
CA PRO A 39 0.02 14.29 -9.14
C PRO A 39 1.20 13.58 -8.47
N ILE A 40 1.93 14.29 -7.60
CA ILE A 40 3.08 13.75 -6.86
C ILE A 40 2.61 12.67 -5.88
N SER A 41 1.60 12.99 -5.06
CA SER A 41 1.06 12.06 -4.07
C SER A 41 0.40 10.84 -4.73
N LYS A 42 -0.25 11.04 -5.88
CA LYS A 42 -0.82 9.94 -6.67
C LYS A 42 0.27 9.01 -7.20
N GLN A 43 1.33 9.57 -7.81
CA GLN A 43 2.45 8.77 -8.30
C GLN A 43 3.16 8.01 -7.16
N GLU A 44 3.32 8.66 -6.01
CA GLU A 44 3.90 8.02 -4.83
C GLU A 44 3.03 6.85 -4.34
N LEU A 45 1.71 7.04 -4.28
CA LEU A 45 0.76 5.99 -3.91
C LEU A 45 0.80 4.81 -4.90
N GLU A 46 0.81 5.08 -6.21
CA GLU A 46 0.92 4.05 -7.25
C GLU A 46 2.20 3.21 -7.09
N ASN A 47 3.34 3.88 -6.87
CA ASN A 47 4.63 3.20 -6.67
C ASN A 47 4.63 2.31 -5.42
N LEU A 48 4.04 2.78 -4.32
CA LEU A 48 3.94 2.02 -3.06
C LEU A 48 3.03 0.79 -3.22
N VAL A 49 1.89 0.94 -3.90
CA VAL A 49 0.97 -0.16 -4.18
C VAL A 49 1.61 -1.20 -5.10
N GLU A 50 2.34 -0.77 -6.14
CA GLU A 50 3.04 -1.69 -7.04
C GLU A 50 4.13 -2.48 -6.31
N ALA A 51 4.90 -1.82 -5.44
CA ALA A 51 5.91 -2.46 -4.63
C ALA A 51 5.31 -3.54 -3.70
N GLU A 52 4.18 -3.24 -3.05
CA GLU A 52 3.45 -4.20 -2.21
C GLU A 52 2.94 -5.39 -3.03
N LEU A 53 2.36 -5.14 -4.20
CA LEU A 53 1.87 -6.21 -5.09
C LEU A 53 3.01 -7.14 -5.53
N LYS A 54 4.16 -6.58 -5.93
CA LYS A 54 5.35 -7.35 -6.30
C LYS A 54 5.88 -8.18 -5.14
N ALA A 55 5.91 -7.63 -3.93
CA ALA A 55 6.31 -8.35 -2.73
C ALA A 55 5.37 -9.53 -2.45
N ALA A 56 4.06 -9.31 -2.52
CA ALA A 56 3.05 -10.35 -2.31
C ALA A 56 3.14 -11.48 -3.33
N ILE A 57 3.41 -11.17 -4.60
CA ILE A 57 3.66 -12.16 -5.67
C ILE A 57 4.92 -12.97 -5.35
N SER A 58 6.03 -12.30 -4.99
CA SER A 58 7.28 -12.99 -4.66
C SER A 58 7.12 -13.93 -3.46
N ARG A 59 6.39 -13.52 -2.42
CA ARG A 59 6.06 -14.36 -1.27
C ARG A 59 5.26 -15.60 -1.69
N SER A 60 4.21 -15.40 -2.48
CA SER A 60 3.35 -16.49 -2.94
C SER A 60 4.14 -17.49 -3.78
N ALA A 61 5.03 -17.02 -4.64
CA ALA A 61 5.93 -17.86 -5.42
C ALA A 61 6.90 -18.66 -4.54
N LYS A 62 7.50 -18.04 -3.51
CA LYS A 62 8.38 -18.73 -2.55
C LYS A 62 7.65 -19.86 -1.83
N ILE A 63 6.45 -19.60 -1.32
CA ILE A 63 5.61 -20.62 -0.65
C ILE A 63 5.35 -21.79 -1.60
N LEU A 64 4.91 -21.51 -2.83
CA LEU A 64 4.63 -22.54 -3.84
C LEU A 64 5.87 -23.36 -4.24
N SER A 65 7.06 -22.75 -4.23
CA SER A 65 8.32 -23.45 -4.52
C SER A 65 8.88 -24.27 -3.36
N SER A 66 8.33 -24.10 -2.16
CA SER A 66 8.74 -24.81 -0.93
C SER A 66 7.80 -25.95 -0.54
N LEU A 67 6.76 -26.19 -1.35
CA LEU A 67 5.81 -27.30 -1.26
C LEU A 67 6.28 -28.45 -2.16
#